data_AF-A0A6P1KLB7-F1
#
_entry.id   AF-A0A6P1KLB7-F1
#
_cell.length_a   1.000
_cell.length_b   1.000
_cell.length_c   1.000
_cell.angle_alpha   90.00
_cell.angle_beta   90.00
_cell.angle_gamma   90.00
#
_symmetry.space_group_name_H-M   'P 1'
#
loop_
_entity.id
_entity.type
_entity.pdbx_description
1 polymer ?
#
loop_
_entity_poly.entity_id
_entity_poly.type
_entity_poly.pdbx_seq_one_letter_code
_entity_poly.pdbx_strand_id
1 'polypeptide(L)'
;MKSSRGSEWHIWDFHIHTPASFEWSGSQKLINPNLESLQDQKLVDEMIEALNNAEPEVFVLMDYFTFDGWFALQNRLKQPGSKTLNKVIFPGIELRLASHKTPRLNAHVVLDNQLSKTKLDNFKSLLIVDSINQQLSDESLVDYVRKLPSHELQGAPKNILQDDKVALKFACEKVEITTESWKHAIESMNGRAIPYLAWSSHGGLTVFVNIVVTHI
;
A
#
# COMPACT_ATOMS: atom_id res chain seq x y z
N MET A 1 -3.77 -1.66 -36.33
CA MET A 1 -3.65 -3.00 -36.96
C MET A 1 -4.23 -4.01 -36.00
N LYS A 2 -5.15 -4.89 -36.44
CA LYS A 2 -5.56 -6.05 -35.63
C LYS A 2 -4.37 -7.00 -35.58
N SER A 3 -3.85 -7.29 -34.39
CA SER A 3 -2.88 -8.36 -34.16
C SER A 3 -3.45 -9.68 -34.71
N SER A 4 -2.68 -10.41 -35.51
CA SER A 4 -3.02 -11.76 -36.00
C SER A 4 -2.77 -12.85 -34.96
N ARG A 5 -2.30 -12.47 -33.77
CA ARG A 5 -2.05 -13.37 -32.65
C ARG A 5 -3.37 -13.56 -31.89
N GLY A 6 -3.66 -14.79 -31.46
CA GLY A 6 -4.85 -15.11 -30.66
C GLY A 6 -4.79 -14.50 -29.26
N SER A 7 -5.42 -15.13 -28.28
CA SER A 7 -5.31 -14.70 -26.87
C SER A 7 -3.86 -14.75 -26.38
N GLU A 8 -3.35 -13.61 -25.90
CA GLU A 8 -2.05 -13.52 -25.23
C GLU A 8 -2.27 -13.65 -23.71
N TRP A 9 -1.40 -14.41 -23.04
CA TRP A 9 -1.44 -14.62 -21.60
C TRP A 9 -0.30 -13.84 -20.97
N HIS A 10 -0.61 -13.05 -19.95
CA HIS A 10 0.36 -12.23 -19.22
C HIS A 10 0.22 -12.50 -17.73
N ILE A 11 1.33 -12.55 -17.01
CA ILE A 11 1.36 -12.71 -15.56
C ILE A 11 1.33 -11.33 -14.91
N TRP A 12 0.45 -11.17 -13.93
CA TRP A 12 0.25 -9.92 -13.20
C TRP A 12 0.40 -10.22 -11.71
N ASP A 13 1.17 -9.40 -11.00
CA ASP A 13 1.34 -9.52 -9.56
C ASP A 13 0.69 -8.33 -8.83
N PHE A 14 -0.40 -8.61 -8.12
CA PHE A 14 -1.22 -7.58 -7.49
C PHE A 14 -0.79 -7.26 -6.05
N HIS A 15 0.19 -7.97 -5.49
CA HIS A 15 0.46 -7.90 -4.06
C HIS A 15 1.96 -7.90 -3.77
N ILE A 16 2.62 -6.80 -4.14
CA ILE A 16 4.02 -6.56 -3.75
C ILE A 16 4.13 -5.36 -2.80
N HIS A 17 5.02 -5.47 -1.83
CA HIS A 17 5.36 -4.38 -0.92
C HIS A 17 6.71 -3.77 -1.30
N THR A 18 6.79 -2.45 -1.28
CA THR A 18 8.03 -1.70 -1.51
C THR A 18 8.81 -1.52 -0.20
N PRO A 19 10.05 -1.01 -0.26
CA PRO A 19 10.80 -0.60 0.93
C PRO A 19 10.14 0.48 1.80
N ALA A 20 9.05 1.12 1.32
CA ALA A 20 8.25 2.06 2.10
C ALA A 20 7.22 1.37 3.00
N SER A 21 6.81 0.14 2.68
CA SER A 21 5.80 -0.59 3.46
C SER A 21 6.30 -0.91 4.87
N PHE A 22 5.37 -0.97 5.84
CA PHE A 22 5.75 -1.31 7.21
C PHE A 22 6.23 -2.77 7.33
N GLU A 23 5.66 -3.70 6.54
CA GLU A 23 6.04 -5.13 6.51
C GLU A 23 7.34 -5.41 5.73
N TRP A 24 7.96 -4.37 5.16
CA TRP A 24 9.23 -4.55 4.46
C TRP A 24 10.29 -5.19 5.37
N SER A 25 10.76 -6.36 4.95
CA SER A 25 11.74 -7.18 5.68
C SER A 25 13.18 -7.03 5.16
N GLY A 26 13.41 -6.16 4.17
CA GLY A 26 14.76 -5.87 3.69
C GLY A 26 15.61 -5.12 4.72
N SER A 27 16.92 -5.13 4.52
CA SER A 27 17.90 -4.56 5.47
C SER A 27 17.82 -3.03 5.59
N GLN A 28 17.21 -2.35 4.63
CA GLN A 28 17.05 -0.91 4.59
C GLN A 28 15.60 -0.56 4.20
N LYS A 29 15.07 0.50 4.82
CA LYS A 29 13.76 1.08 4.46
C LYS A 29 13.94 2.36 3.67
N LEU A 30 12.94 2.65 2.85
CA LEU A 30 12.78 3.99 2.29
C LEU A 30 12.43 4.95 3.44
N ILE A 31 13.17 6.06 3.54
CA ILE A 31 12.97 7.06 4.60
C ILE A 31 12.18 8.25 4.05
N ASN A 32 12.45 8.69 2.82
CA ASN A 32 11.80 9.84 2.22
C ASN A 32 11.43 9.58 0.75
N PRO A 33 10.12 9.62 0.39
CA PRO A 33 9.67 9.40 -0.99
C PRO A 33 10.08 10.52 -1.97
N ASN A 34 10.58 11.65 -1.48
CA ASN A 34 11.15 12.72 -2.31
C ASN A 34 12.60 12.44 -2.74
N LEU A 35 13.20 11.35 -2.25
CA LEU A 35 14.53 10.87 -2.67
C LEU A 35 15.66 11.87 -2.41
N GLU A 36 15.61 12.54 -1.27
CA GLU A 36 16.63 13.52 -0.85
C GLU A 36 17.98 12.86 -0.54
N SER A 37 17.99 11.56 -0.19
CA SER A 37 19.20 10.81 0.11
C SER A 37 19.63 9.89 -1.04
N LEU A 38 20.95 9.70 -1.19
CA LEU A 38 21.50 8.71 -2.13
C LEU A 38 21.08 7.28 -1.77
N GLN A 39 20.85 7.00 -0.48
CA GLN A 39 20.37 5.71 -0.02
C GLN A 39 18.96 5.41 -0.56
N ASP A 40 18.03 6.37 -0.45
CA ASP A 40 16.66 6.20 -0.96
C ASP A 40 16.67 6.03 -2.49
N GLN A 41 17.49 6.81 -3.21
CA GLN A 41 17.65 6.66 -4.66
C GLN A 41 18.15 5.26 -5.04
N LYS A 42 19.17 4.76 -4.32
CA LYS A 42 19.72 3.42 -4.55
C LYS A 42 18.69 2.33 -4.28
N LEU A 43 17.90 2.45 -3.20
CA LEU A 43 16.85 1.49 -2.88
C LEU A 43 15.78 1.42 -3.98
N VAL A 44 15.38 2.57 -4.52
CA VAL A 44 14.42 2.60 -5.63
C VAL A 44 15.04 2.06 -6.93
N ASP A 45 16.33 2.29 -7.18
CA ASP A 45 17.03 1.70 -8.34
C ASP A 45 17.18 0.17 -8.25
N GLU A 46 17.37 -0.36 -7.04
CA GLU A 46 17.36 -1.81 -6.78
C GLU A 46 15.94 -2.38 -6.98
N MET A 47 14.91 -1.66 -6.54
CA MET A 47 13.51 -2.03 -6.78
C MET A 47 13.16 -2.04 -8.28
N ILE A 48 13.55 -1.01 -9.05
CA ILE A 48 13.32 -0.95 -10.51
C ILE A 48 13.99 -2.14 -11.22
N GLU A 49 15.22 -2.47 -10.82
CA GLU A 49 15.93 -3.61 -11.39
C GLU A 49 15.24 -4.94 -11.06
N ALA A 50 14.80 -5.13 -9.81
CA ALA A 50 14.05 -6.31 -9.42
C ALA A 50 12.73 -6.45 -10.21
N LEU A 51 11.97 -5.36 -10.36
CA LEU A 51 10.73 -5.33 -11.16
C LEU A 51 11.00 -5.70 -12.62
N ASN A 52 12.03 -5.12 -13.23
CA ASN A 52 12.37 -5.42 -14.63
C ASN A 52 12.78 -6.87 -14.86
N ASN A 53 13.50 -7.46 -13.89
CA ASN A 53 14.00 -8.83 -13.98
C ASN A 53 12.95 -9.88 -13.61
N ALA A 54 11.86 -9.49 -12.94
CA ALA A 54 10.79 -10.39 -12.56
C ALA A 54 9.89 -10.77 -13.76
N GLU A 55 9.29 -11.97 -13.69
CA GLU A 55 8.44 -12.53 -14.74
C GLU A 55 7.16 -11.71 -15.01
N PRO A 56 6.39 -11.25 -13.99
CA PRO A 56 5.16 -10.50 -14.24
C PRO A 56 5.39 -9.25 -15.11
N GLU A 57 4.43 -8.95 -15.98
CA GLU A 57 4.48 -7.75 -16.83
C GLU A 57 3.82 -6.55 -16.17
N VAL A 58 2.92 -6.83 -15.23
CA VAL A 58 2.15 -5.83 -14.49
C VAL A 58 2.34 -6.07 -12.99
N PHE A 59 2.56 -5.00 -12.24
CA PHE A 59 2.61 -5.03 -10.79
C PHE A 59 1.68 -3.99 -10.16
N VAL A 60 1.22 -4.28 -8.95
CA VAL A 60 0.59 -3.29 -8.07
C VAL A 60 1.44 -3.13 -6.82
N LEU A 61 1.88 -1.88 -6.54
CA LEU A 61 2.60 -1.56 -5.31
C LEU A 61 1.58 -1.44 -4.18
N MET A 62 1.43 -2.51 -3.40
CA MET A 62 0.37 -2.69 -2.42
C MET A 62 0.87 -2.32 -1.02
N ASP A 63 1.43 -1.12 -0.86
CA ASP A 63 2.00 -0.70 0.41
C ASP A 63 0.91 -0.48 1.48
N TYR A 64 1.22 -0.85 2.72
CA TYR A 64 0.27 -0.70 3.81
C TYR A 64 0.10 0.76 4.22
N PHE A 65 -1.14 1.24 4.20
CA PHE A 65 -1.55 2.59 4.66
C PHE A 65 -0.85 3.77 3.96
N THR A 66 -0.07 3.54 2.90
CA THR A 66 0.69 4.61 2.24
C THR A 66 0.85 4.39 0.73
N PHE A 67 1.18 5.47 0.02
CA PHE A 67 1.57 5.47 -1.38
C PHE A 67 3.05 5.88 -1.56
N ASP A 68 3.84 5.91 -0.48
CA ASP A 68 5.20 6.45 -0.52
C ASP A 68 6.11 5.69 -1.48
N GLY A 69 5.99 4.36 -1.58
CA GLY A 69 6.73 3.57 -2.56
C GLY A 69 6.39 3.95 -3.99
N TRP A 70 5.10 4.21 -4.27
CA TRP A 70 4.65 4.72 -5.56
C TRP A 70 5.21 6.11 -5.86
N PHE A 71 5.13 7.04 -4.90
CA PHE A 71 5.67 8.39 -5.08
C PHE A 71 7.18 8.38 -5.28
N ALA A 72 7.90 7.56 -4.53
CA ALA A 72 9.33 7.34 -4.68
C ALA A 72 9.69 6.82 -6.07
N LEU A 73 8.97 5.82 -6.58
CA LEU A 73 9.16 5.33 -7.94
C LEU A 73 8.94 6.43 -8.98
N GLN A 74 7.81 7.14 -8.90
CA GLN A 74 7.46 8.22 -9.83
C GLN A 74 8.49 9.37 -9.80
N ASN A 75 9.02 9.70 -8.63
CA ASN A 75 10.06 10.71 -8.48
C ASN A 75 11.38 10.22 -9.05
N ARG A 76 11.78 8.96 -8.79
CA ARG A 76 13.03 8.41 -9.29
C ARG A 76 13.07 8.41 -10.80
N LEU A 77 11.99 7.96 -11.45
CA LEU A 77 11.87 7.90 -12.92
C LEU A 77 12.01 9.26 -13.62
N LYS A 78 11.82 10.37 -12.90
CA LYS A 78 12.01 11.74 -13.41
C LYS A 78 13.42 12.28 -13.21
N GLN A 79 14.22 11.65 -12.34
CA GLN A 79 15.55 12.10 -12.01
C GLN A 79 16.58 11.63 -13.05
N PRO A 80 17.65 12.41 -13.31
CA PRO A 80 18.77 11.97 -14.13
C PRO A 80 19.38 10.66 -13.62
N GLY A 81 19.84 9.83 -14.56
CA GLY A 81 20.48 8.55 -14.25
C GLY A 81 19.54 7.50 -13.64
N SER A 82 18.22 7.70 -13.68
CA SER A 82 17.27 6.65 -13.33
C SER A 82 17.29 5.52 -14.36
N LYS A 83 17.17 4.29 -13.87
CA LYS A 83 16.99 3.11 -14.72
C LYS A 83 15.62 3.18 -15.42
N THR A 84 15.57 2.76 -16.67
CA THR A 84 14.30 2.61 -17.39
C THR A 84 13.47 1.50 -16.75
N LEU A 85 12.20 1.79 -16.49
CA LEU A 85 11.21 0.80 -16.05
C LEU A 85 10.45 0.28 -17.28
N ASN A 86 10.48 -1.03 -17.50
CA ASN A 86 9.90 -1.69 -18.67
C ASN A 86 8.61 -2.45 -18.35
N LYS A 87 8.04 -2.22 -17.15
CA LYS A 87 6.85 -2.89 -16.62
C LYS A 87 5.71 -1.88 -16.42
N VAL A 88 4.48 -2.37 -16.43
CA VAL A 88 3.32 -1.54 -16.05
C VAL A 88 3.15 -1.62 -14.55
N ILE A 89 3.12 -0.48 -13.88
CA ILE A 89 2.98 -0.41 -12.42
C ILE A 89 1.74 0.40 -12.07
N PHE A 90 0.95 -0.10 -11.12
CA PHE A 90 -0.18 0.60 -10.53
C PHE A 90 0.07 0.94 -9.05
N PRO A 91 -0.38 2.13 -8.58
CA PRO A 91 -0.48 2.38 -7.16
C PRO A 91 -1.55 1.48 -6.54
N GLY A 92 -1.22 0.84 -5.42
CA GLY A 92 -2.16 0.16 -4.57
C GLY A 92 -2.02 0.62 -3.12
N ILE A 93 -2.98 0.23 -2.29
CA ILE A 93 -2.91 0.44 -0.85
C ILE A 93 -3.56 -0.74 -0.13
N GLU A 94 -2.82 -1.32 0.82
CA GLU A 94 -3.34 -2.34 1.72
C GLU A 94 -3.78 -1.70 3.03
N LEU A 95 -4.97 -2.10 3.48
CA LEU A 95 -5.65 -1.58 4.65
C LEU A 95 -6.22 -2.75 5.46
N ARG A 96 -6.58 -2.48 6.72
CA ARG A 96 -7.44 -3.37 7.50
C ARG A 96 -8.75 -2.68 7.80
N LEU A 97 -9.86 -3.35 7.55
CA LEU A 97 -11.19 -2.80 7.83
C LEU A 97 -11.67 -3.26 9.20
N ALA A 98 -12.19 -2.32 9.97
CA ALA A 98 -12.90 -2.61 11.20
C ALA A 98 -14.15 -3.46 10.87
N SER A 99 -14.26 -4.60 11.55
CA SER A 99 -15.36 -5.54 11.35
C SER A 99 -15.85 -6.09 12.68
N HIS A 100 -17.15 -5.91 12.95
CA HIS A 100 -17.80 -6.47 14.13
C HIS A 100 -17.90 -8.01 14.11
N LYS A 101 -17.66 -8.65 12.95
CA LYS A 101 -17.90 -10.08 12.75
C LYS A 101 -16.65 -10.89 12.47
N THR A 102 -15.56 -10.26 12.04
CA THR A 102 -14.33 -10.95 11.61
C THR A 102 -13.12 -10.29 12.25
N PRO A 103 -12.23 -11.06 12.89
CA PRO A 103 -11.20 -10.48 13.76
C PRO A 103 -10.05 -9.74 13.03
N ARG A 104 -10.05 -9.69 11.69
CA ARG A 104 -9.26 -8.79 10.81
C ARG A 104 -9.70 -9.00 9.36
N LEU A 105 -10.01 -7.93 8.62
CA LEU A 105 -10.28 -8.01 7.19
C LEU A 105 -9.26 -7.17 6.42
N ASN A 106 -8.30 -7.81 5.76
CA ASN A 106 -7.40 -7.11 4.85
C ASN A 106 -8.16 -6.71 3.59
N ALA A 107 -8.09 -5.42 3.27
CA ALA A 107 -8.71 -4.83 2.11
C ALA A 107 -7.65 -4.15 1.25
N HIS A 108 -7.82 -4.27 -0.06
CA HIS A 108 -6.89 -3.76 -1.04
C HIS A 108 -7.64 -2.89 -2.02
N VAL A 109 -6.95 -1.86 -2.51
CA VAL A 109 -7.46 -1.02 -3.60
C VAL A 109 -6.34 -0.85 -4.61
N VAL A 110 -6.59 -1.24 -5.86
CA VAL A 110 -5.74 -0.85 -7.01
C VAL A 110 -6.27 0.46 -7.56
N LEU A 111 -5.39 1.43 -7.78
CA LEU A 111 -5.75 2.74 -8.31
C LEU A 111 -5.13 2.94 -9.69
N ASP A 112 -5.81 3.69 -10.54
CA ASP A 112 -5.33 4.02 -11.89
C ASP A 112 -3.98 4.77 -11.83
N ASN A 113 -3.00 4.27 -12.57
CA ASN A 113 -1.64 4.79 -12.60
C ASN A 113 -1.49 6.16 -13.28
N GLN A 114 -2.57 6.68 -13.86
CA GLN A 114 -2.67 8.05 -14.37
C GLN A 114 -3.23 9.04 -13.34
N LEU A 115 -3.50 8.63 -12.10
CA LEU A 115 -3.90 9.54 -11.04
C LEU A 115 -2.73 10.41 -10.59
N SER A 116 -2.99 11.69 -10.36
CA SER A 116 -1.99 12.61 -9.84
C SER A 116 -1.71 12.32 -8.36
N LYS A 117 -0.54 12.76 -7.87
CA LYS A 117 -0.20 12.72 -6.44
C LYS A 117 -1.34 13.29 -5.58
N THR A 118 -1.86 14.47 -5.93
CA THR A 118 -2.97 15.10 -5.20
C THR A 118 -4.23 14.23 -5.15
N LYS A 119 -4.56 13.48 -6.22
CA LYS A 119 -5.72 12.59 -6.19
C LYS A 119 -5.50 11.38 -5.27
N LEU A 120 -4.29 10.84 -5.24
CA LEU A 120 -3.93 9.75 -4.32
C LEU A 120 -3.87 10.24 -2.86
N ASP A 121 -3.33 11.43 -2.62
CA ASP A 121 -3.35 12.08 -1.30
C ASP A 121 -4.80 12.32 -0.84
N ASN A 122 -5.68 12.81 -1.72
CA ASN A 122 -7.09 13.01 -1.43
C ASN A 122 -7.83 11.70 -1.18
N PHE A 123 -7.52 10.63 -1.92
CA PHE A 123 -8.05 9.30 -1.65
C PHE A 123 -7.67 8.86 -0.23
N LYS A 124 -6.39 8.98 0.15
CA LYS A 124 -5.89 8.60 1.46
C LYS A 124 -6.53 9.42 2.58
N SER A 125 -6.74 10.72 2.38
CA SER A 125 -7.32 11.61 3.39
C SER A 125 -8.80 11.35 3.68
N LEU A 126 -9.51 10.65 2.79
CA LEU A 126 -10.88 10.20 3.03
C LEU A 126 -10.95 8.99 3.97
N LEU A 127 -9.85 8.25 4.14
CA LEU A 127 -9.81 7.07 5.01
C LEU A 127 -9.79 7.51 6.48
N ILE A 128 -10.62 6.88 7.31
CA ILE A 128 -10.77 7.21 8.72
C ILE A 128 -10.30 6.05 9.60
N VAL A 129 -9.38 6.33 10.53
CA VAL A 129 -8.95 5.40 11.57
C VAL A 129 -10.11 5.18 12.55
N ASP A 130 -10.56 3.92 12.68
CA ASP A 130 -11.81 3.55 13.34
C ASP A 130 -11.86 3.99 14.82
N SER A 131 -10.83 3.62 15.59
CA SER A 131 -10.81 3.79 17.04
C SER A 131 -10.65 5.23 17.53
N ILE A 132 -10.17 6.14 16.67
CA ILE A 132 -9.93 7.55 17.03
C ILE A 132 -10.73 8.54 16.19
N ASN A 133 -11.45 8.06 15.17
CA ASN A 133 -12.26 8.86 14.25
C ASN A 133 -11.49 10.06 13.65
N GLN A 134 -10.26 9.80 13.19
CA GLN A 134 -9.40 10.78 12.53
C GLN A 134 -9.02 10.31 11.11
N GLN A 135 -8.72 11.25 10.22
CA GLN A 135 -8.21 10.95 8.89
C GLN A 135 -6.86 10.22 8.97
N LEU A 136 -6.66 9.25 8.08
CA LEU A 136 -5.43 8.47 8.01
C LEU A 136 -4.24 9.36 7.63
N SER A 137 -3.38 9.58 8.62
CA SER A 137 -2.08 10.23 8.51
C SER A 137 -1.09 9.61 9.49
N ASP A 138 0.20 9.82 9.26
CA ASP A 138 1.23 9.37 10.20
C ASP A 138 0.99 9.94 11.62
N GLU A 139 0.58 11.22 11.70
CA GLU A 139 0.18 11.84 12.97
C GLU A 139 -0.97 11.11 13.64
N SER A 140 -2.04 10.78 12.90
CA SER A 140 -3.19 10.04 13.43
C SER A 140 -2.81 8.63 13.91
N LEU A 141 -1.86 7.98 13.24
CA LEU A 141 -1.38 6.64 13.60
C LEU A 141 -0.56 6.66 14.89
N VAL A 142 0.26 7.71 15.07
CA VAL A 142 0.96 7.95 16.33
C VAL A 142 -0.04 8.26 17.45
N ASP A 143 -1.03 9.12 17.19
CA ASP A 143 -2.09 9.45 18.14
C ASP A 143 -2.93 8.23 18.54
N TYR A 144 -3.21 7.34 17.59
CA TYR A 144 -3.85 6.06 17.84
C TYR A 144 -3.09 5.27 18.91
N VAL A 145 -1.78 5.08 18.73
CA VAL A 145 -0.94 4.33 19.69
C VAL A 145 -0.89 5.01 21.05
N ARG A 146 -0.82 6.34 21.09
CA ARG A 146 -0.81 7.11 22.35
C ARG A 146 -2.14 7.03 23.11
N LYS A 147 -3.24 6.73 22.44
CA LYS A 147 -4.58 6.55 23.02
C LYS A 147 -4.91 5.10 23.39
N LEU A 148 -4.07 4.14 23.00
CA LEU A 148 -4.30 2.73 23.32
C LEU A 148 -4.25 2.50 24.84
N PRO A 149 -5.16 1.67 25.38
CA PRO A 149 -5.11 1.28 26.78
C PRO A 149 -3.87 0.42 27.04
N SER A 150 -3.32 0.47 28.26
CA SER A 150 -2.03 -0.18 28.59
C SER A 150 -1.99 -1.70 28.31
N HIS A 151 -3.14 -2.37 28.32
CA HIS A 151 -3.21 -3.81 28.01
C HIS A 151 -2.97 -4.10 26.52
N GLU A 152 -3.32 -3.17 25.62
CA GLU A 152 -3.04 -3.30 24.18
C GLU A 152 -1.60 -2.98 23.80
N LEU A 153 -0.87 -2.32 24.70
CA LEU A 153 0.56 -2.04 24.58
C LEU A 153 1.45 -3.14 25.18
N GLN A 154 0.86 -4.24 25.67
CA GLN A 154 1.65 -5.37 26.15
C GLN A 154 2.50 -5.96 25.02
N GLY A 155 3.81 -6.14 25.29
CA GLY A 155 4.78 -6.61 24.30
C GLY A 155 5.31 -5.52 23.36
N ALA A 156 4.82 -4.28 23.46
CA ALA A 156 5.36 -3.17 22.70
C ALA A 156 6.79 -2.80 23.16
N PRO A 157 7.62 -2.20 22.26
CA PRO A 157 8.90 -1.65 22.65
C PRO A 157 8.78 -0.59 23.76
N LYS A 158 9.77 -0.54 24.66
CA LYS A 158 9.72 0.35 25.85
C LYS A 158 9.59 1.84 25.50
N ASN A 159 10.15 2.25 24.36
CA ASN A 159 10.15 3.62 23.88
C ASN A 159 8.95 3.96 22.98
N ILE A 160 7.93 3.09 22.87
CA ILE A 160 6.79 3.27 21.96
C ILE A 160 6.05 4.60 22.15
N LEU A 161 6.03 5.17 23.36
CA LEU A 161 5.38 6.44 23.65
C LEU A 161 6.30 7.66 23.45
N GLN A 162 7.60 7.46 23.22
CA GLN A 162 8.60 8.53 23.06
C GLN A 162 9.15 8.61 21.64
N ASP A 163 9.03 7.55 20.85
CA ASP A 163 9.58 7.45 19.50
C ASP A 163 8.46 7.24 18.47
N ASP A 164 8.16 8.29 17.71
CA ASP A 164 7.11 8.28 16.71
C ASP A 164 7.33 7.22 15.62
N LYS A 165 8.58 6.86 15.28
CA LYS A 165 8.83 5.81 14.30
C LYS A 165 8.45 4.42 14.83
N VAL A 166 8.69 4.20 16.12
CA VAL A 166 8.28 2.97 16.81
C VAL A 166 6.76 2.92 16.94
N ALA A 167 6.12 4.04 17.29
CA ALA A 167 4.67 4.15 17.33
C ALA A 167 4.04 3.87 15.97
N LEU A 168 4.54 4.50 14.89
CA LEU A 168 4.05 4.27 13.52
C LEU A 168 4.11 2.81 13.11
N LYS A 169 5.24 2.14 13.35
CA LYS A 169 5.38 0.71 13.03
C LYS A 169 4.34 -0.13 13.77
N PHE A 170 4.18 0.10 15.08
CA PHE A 170 3.20 -0.62 15.89
C PHE A 170 1.76 -0.31 15.48
N ALA A 171 1.47 0.94 15.11
CA ALA A 171 0.17 1.36 14.61
C ALA A 171 -0.19 0.55 13.36
N CYS A 172 0.71 0.50 12.38
CA CYS A 172 0.46 -0.21 11.11
C CYS A 172 0.26 -1.72 11.27
N GLU A 173 0.61 -2.34 12.41
CA GLU A 173 0.32 -3.75 12.70
C GLU A 173 -1.12 -3.97 13.21
N LYS A 174 -1.75 -2.93 13.77
CA LYS A 174 -3.00 -3.06 14.53
C LYS A 174 -4.14 -2.17 14.05
N VAL A 175 -3.82 -1.06 13.41
CA VAL A 175 -4.79 -0.03 13.06
C VAL A 175 -5.81 -0.57 12.06
N GLU A 176 -7.06 -0.15 12.25
CA GLU A 176 -8.19 -0.47 11.40
C GLU A 176 -8.83 0.82 10.87
N ILE A 177 -9.36 0.72 9.66
CA ILE A 177 -10.04 1.79 8.94
C ILE A 177 -11.53 1.49 8.94
N THR A 178 -12.36 2.53 9.11
CA THR A 178 -13.81 2.36 9.03
C THR A 178 -14.21 1.86 7.64
N THR A 179 -15.08 0.84 7.60
CA THR A 179 -15.59 0.29 6.34
C THR A 179 -16.28 1.36 5.47
N GLU A 180 -16.96 2.32 6.09
CA GLU A 180 -17.66 3.41 5.38
C GLU A 180 -16.68 4.39 4.72
N SER A 181 -15.61 4.79 5.41
CA SER A 181 -14.59 5.65 4.82
C SER A 181 -13.88 5.01 3.63
N TRP A 182 -13.66 3.68 3.71
CA TRP A 182 -13.05 2.91 2.63
C TRP A 182 -13.94 2.88 1.37
N LYS A 183 -15.24 2.57 1.51
CA LYS A 183 -16.20 2.63 0.40
C LYS A 183 -16.26 4.03 -0.22
N HIS A 184 -16.37 5.05 0.64
CA HIS A 184 -16.44 6.44 0.18
C HIS A 184 -15.18 6.88 -0.60
N ALA A 185 -13.99 6.49 -0.11
CA ALA A 185 -12.74 6.76 -0.82
C ALA A 185 -12.73 6.12 -2.21
N ILE A 186 -13.20 4.88 -2.36
CA ILE A 186 -13.30 4.19 -3.66
C ILE A 186 -14.28 4.89 -4.60
N GLU A 187 -15.49 5.22 -4.11
CA GLU A 187 -16.51 5.93 -4.89
C GLU A 187 -15.98 7.27 -5.43
N SER A 188 -15.19 7.99 -4.62
CA SER A 188 -14.59 9.28 -5.01
C SER A 188 -13.65 9.17 -6.23
N MET A 189 -13.17 7.96 -6.55
CA MET A 189 -12.30 7.73 -7.71
C MET A 189 -13.06 7.59 -9.04
N ASN A 190 -14.39 7.58 -9.03
CA ASN A 190 -15.24 7.59 -10.23
C ASN A 190 -14.85 6.49 -11.24
N GLY A 191 -14.76 5.24 -10.78
CA GLY A 191 -14.41 4.08 -11.62
C GLY A 191 -12.91 3.90 -11.88
N ARG A 192 -12.05 4.73 -11.26
CA ARG A 192 -10.58 4.65 -11.36
C ARG A 192 -9.91 3.91 -10.20
N ALA A 193 -10.68 3.09 -9.49
CA ALA A 193 -10.22 2.23 -8.41
C ALA A 193 -10.89 0.86 -8.50
N ILE A 194 -10.13 -0.19 -8.23
CA ILE A 194 -10.60 -1.58 -8.16
C ILE A 194 -10.39 -2.07 -6.72
N PRO A 195 -11.45 -2.19 -5.91
CA PRO A 195 -11.34 -2.81 -4.60
C PRO A 195 -11.32 -4.33 -4.71
N TYR A 196 -10.55 -4.98 -3.84
CA TYR A 196 -10.67 -6.42 -3.63
C TYR A 196 -10.36 -6.81 -2.18
N LEU A 197 -11.02 -7.87 -1.73
CA LEU A 197 -10.84 -8.44 -0.40
C LEU A 197 -10.21 -9.82 -0.55
N ALA A 198 -9.10 -10.05 0.13
CA ALA A 198 -8.51 -11.39 0.18
C ALA A 198 -9.24 -12.20 1.25
N TRP A 199 -9.85 -13.32 0.87
CA TRP A 199 -10.47 -14.25 1.83
C TRP A 199 -9.42 -14.92 2.75
N SER A 200 -8.15 -14.99 2.30
CA SER A 200 -7.01 -15.45 3.10
C SER A 200 -5.71 -14.76 2.67
N SER A 201 -4.94 -14.25 3.62
CA SER A 201 -3.62 -13.61 3.41
C SER A 201 -2.43 -14.58 3.54
N HIS A 202 -2.68 -15.88 3.76
CA HIS A 202 -1.63 -16.89 3.96
C HIS A 202 -1.59 -17.86 2.76
N GLY A 203 -0.45 -17.94 2.06
CA GLY A 203 -0.09 -19.10 1.22
C GLY A 203 0.03 -18.89 -0.29
N GLY A 204 -0.18 -17.70 -0.83
CA GLY A 204 -0.18 -17.50 -2.29
C GLY A 204 -1.23 -18.38 -3.00
N LEU A 205 -1.36 -18.23 -4.31
CA LEU A 205 -2.36 -18.97 -5.13
C LEU A 205 -2.08 -20.48 -5.15
N THR A 206 -2.51 -21.21 -4.12
CA THR A 206 -2.59 -22.68 -4.12
C THR A 206 -3.98 -23.19 -4.49
N VAL A 207 -4.99 -22.32 -4.53
CA VAL A 207 -6.35 -22.63 -4.94
C VAL A 207 -6.88 -21.44 -5.74
N PHE A 208 -7.49 -21.69 -6.90
CA PHE A 208 -8.19 -20.66 -7.67
C PHE A 208 -9.29 -20.05 -6.81
N VAL A 209 -9.05 -18.86 -6.27
CA VAL A 209 -10.07 -18.09 -5.54
C VAL A 209 -10.80 -17.23 -6.56
N ASN A 210 -12.13 -17.41 -6.61
CA ASN A 210 -13.01 -16.55 -7.39
C ASN A 210 -12.82 -15.09 -6.96
N ILE A 211 -12.23 -14.27 -7.82
CA ILE A 211 -12.26 -12.83 -7.68
C ILE A 211 -13.71 -12.41 -7.91
N VAL A 212 -14.44 -12.14 -6.84
CA VAL A 212 -15.78 -11.55 -6.94
C VAL A 212 -15.59 -10.04 -7.13
N VAL A 213 -15.55 -9.60 -8.39
CA VAL A 213 -15.68 -8.18 -8.73
C VAL A 213 -17.15 -7.81 -8.57
N THR A 214 -17.56 -7.36 -7.38
CA THR A 214 -18.88 -6.76 -7.20
C THR A 214 -18.86 -5.40 -7.89
N HIS A 215 -19.70 -5.24 -8.91
CA HIS A 215 -20.02 -3.91 -9.43
C HIS A 215 -20.82 -3.20 -8.33
N ILE A 216 -20.29 -2.09 -7.82
CA ILE A 216 -21.01 -1.15 -6.96
C ILE A 216 -21.73 -0.17 -7.87
#